data_AF-A0A2P4XWM7-F1
#
_entry.id   AF-A0A2P4XWM7-F1
#
_cell.length_a   1.000
_cell.length_b   1.000
_cell.length_c   1.000
_cell.angle_alpha   90.00
_cell.angle_beta   90.00
_cell.angle_gamma   90.00
#
_symmetry.space_group_name_H-M   'P 1'
#
loop_
_entity.id
_entity.type
_entity.pdbx_description
1 polymer ?
#
loop_
_entity_poly.entity_id
_entity_poly.type
_entity_poly.pdbx_seq_one_letter_code
_entity_poly.pdbx_strand_id
1 'polypeptide(L)'
;METIGITEDRQEMVFELLAAVLQLGNLQFAMENDTCVTVGDDSANGMKLVASLLKVSEDALSKALLTRQLYVGGKVIVQQQNSEQVRDKRDALAKGIYSSLFLWLVSELNRTISRNQDKWGFIGVLDIYGFEKFEWNTFEQLCINYANEKLQRHFNQHMLEVEQNDYAKEGIDWKHIDFEDNQECLDLIESKVNGKPGIFVSLDDNWRLKGEEANKKFVSNLHNSFGRTSSGHSSSKNRFYVHPKMDADLHFGIKHYAGEVIYDASGFNDKNNETLNDDMKELIRQSKSDWLRGIFDLNMQSIEAIPGNKPQQQHSISRRPNEMK
;
A
#
# COMPACT_ATOMS: atom_id res chain seq x y z
N MET A 1 4.98 5.70 -26.42
CA MET A 1 5.83 4.53 -26.10
C MET A 1 7.02 4.45 -27.03
N GLU A 2 6.83 4.61 -28.34
CA GLU A 2 7.93 4.67 -29.33
C GLU A 2 8.99 5.73 -29.01
N THR A 3 8.60 6.94 -28.60
CA THR A 3 9.54 8.00 -28.18
C THR A 3 10.43 7.62 -26.99
N ILE A 4 9.95 6.71 -26.13
CA ILE A 4 10.69 6.19 -24.96
C ILE A 4 11.55 4.97 -25.38
N GLY A 5 11.55 4.59 -26.66
CA GLY A 5 12.33 3.47 -27.19
C GLY A 5 11.71 2.09 -26.92
N ILE A 6 10.40 2.03 -26.68
CA ILE A 6 9.67 0.76 -26.53
C ILE A 6 9.28 0.25 -27.91
N THR A 7 9.75 -0.96 -28.27
CA THR A 7 9.51 -1.60 -29.57
C THR A 7 8.02 -1.93 -29.78
N GLU A 8 7.59 -2.04 -31.04
CA GLU A 8 6.20 -2.37 -31.40
C GLU A 8 5.74 -3.69 -30.78
N ASP A 9 6.54 -4.76 -30.90
CA ASP A 9 6.29 -6.05 -30.23
C ASP A 9 6.04 -5.89 -28.73
N ARG A 10 6.79 -5.00 -28.07
CA ARG A 10 6.66 -4.78 -26.63
C ARG A 10 5.40 -3.97 -26.30
N GLN A 11 5.01 -3.04 -27.15
CA GLN A 11 3.75 -2.32 -27.03
C GLN A 11 2.56 -3.26 -27.18
N GLU A 12 2.61 -4.21 -28.13
CA GLU A 12 1.58 -5.24 -28.26
C GLU A 12 1.46 -6.08 -27.00
N MET A 13 2.58 -6.53 -26.41
CA MET A 13 2.57 -7.26 -25.14
C MET A 13 1.99 -6.42 -23.98
N VAL A 14 2.26 -5.11 -23.94
CA VAL A 14 1.62 -4.19 -22.97
C VAL A 14 0.10 -4.21 -23.13
N PHE A 15 -0.40 -4.08 -24.36
CA PHE A 15 -1.83 -4.13 -24.63
C PHE A 15 -2.45 -5.50 -24.35
N GLU A 16 -1.74 -6.60 -24.62
CA GLU A 16 -2.18 -7.95 -24.24
C GLU A 16 -2.39 -8.06 -22.72
N LEU A 17 -1.46 -7.54 -21.91
CA LEU A 17 -1.59 -7.56 -20.45
C LEU A 17 -2.71 -6.65 -19.94
N LEU A 18 -2.88 -5.46 -20.53
CA LEU A 18 -4.01 -4.58 -20.20
C LEU A 18 -5.36 -5.23 -20.56
N ALA A 19 -5.43 -5.90 -21.72
CA ALA A 19 -6.61 -6.67 -22.10
C ALA A 19 -6.87 -7.83 -21.13
N ALA A 20 -5.82 -8.50 -20.63
CA ALA A 20 -5.95 -9.55 -19.63
C ALA A 20 -6.52 -9.00 -18.30
N VAL A 21 -6.05 -7.83 -17.85
CA VAL A 21 -6.56 -7.16 -16.64
C VAL A 21 -8.04 -6.81 -16.79
N LEU A 22 -8.45 -6.25 -17.94
CA LEU A 22 -9.85 -5.94 -18.21
C LEU A 22 -10.72 -7.20 -18.26
N GLN A 23 -10.23 -8.25 -18.94
CA GLN A 23 -10.98 -9.49 -19.07
C GLN A 23 -11.11 -10.23 -17.74
N LEU A 24 -10.10 -10.18 -16.88
CA LEU A 24 -10.17 -10.66 -15.50
C LEU A 24 -11.32 -10.00 -14.75
N GLY A 25 -11.47 -8.67 -14.85
CA GLY A 25 -12.55 -7.92 -14.19
C GLY A 25 -13.97 -8.35 -14.61
N ASN A 26 -14.12 -8.89 -15.82
CA ASN A 26 -15.40 -9.36 -16.36
C ASN A 26 -15.79 -10.77 -15.88
N LEU A 27 -14.86 -11.54 -15.29
CA LEU A 27 -15.13 -12.91 -14.87
C LEU A 27 -16.08 -12.95 -13.68
N GLN A 28 -17.16 -13.74 -13.80
CA GLN A 28 -18.13 -13.97 -12.73
C GLN A 28 -18.01 -15.39 -12.18
N PHE A 29 -18.25 -15.52 -10.87
CA PHE A 29 -18.09 -16.77 -10.13
C PHE A 29 -19.28 -17.02 -9.21
N ALA A 30 -19.77 -18.26 -9.17
CA ALA A 30 -20.86 -18.71 -8.31
C ALA A 30 -20.54 -20.04 -7.64
N MET A 31 -21.32 -20.40 -6.62
CA MET A 31 -21.24 -21.69 -5.94
C MET A 31 -22.20 -22.67 -6.60
N GLU A 32 -21.70 -23.82 -7.04
CA GLU A 32 -22.47 -24.96 -7.54
C GLU A 32 -21.99 -26.23 -6.82
N ASN A 33 -22.91 -26.95 -6.16
CA ASN A 33 -22.63 -28.21 -5.45
C ASN A 33 -21.36 -28.16 -4.57
N ASP A 34 -21.26 -27.13 -3.71
CA ASP A 34 -20.12 -26.86 -2.82
C ASP A 34 -18.77 -26.54 -3.50
N THR A 35 -18.77 -26.34 -4.82
CA THR A 35 -17.60 -25.91 -5.58
C THR A 35 -17.83 -24.55 -6.24
N CYS A 36 -16.80 -23.72 -6.31
CA CYS A 36 -16.89 -22.46 -7.04
C CYS A 36 -16.59 -22.68 -8.52
N VAL A 37 -17.45 -22.16 -9.39
CA VAL A 37 -17.34 -22.27 -10.85
C VAL A 37 -17.52 -20.91 -11.52
N THR A 38 -17.02 -20.79 -12.75
CA THR A 38 -17.26 -19.63 -13.61
C THR A 38 -18.70 -19.60 -14.11
N VAL A 39 -19.31 -18.42 -14.14
CA VAL A 39 -20.72 -18.25 -14.51
C VAL A 39 -20.87 -17.91 -15.99
N GLY A 40 -21.57 -18.77 -16.72
CA GLY A 40 -21.96 -18.54 -18.11
C GLY A 40 -20.82 -18.69 -19.13
N ASP A 41 -21.21 -18.75 -20.41
CA ASP A 41 -20.27 -18.93 -21.53
C ASP A 41 -19.29 -17.75 -21.67
N ASP A 42 -19.73 -16.53 -21.33
CA ASP A 42 -18.88 -15.34 -21.38
C ASP A 42 -17.72 -15.40 -20.39
N SER A 43 -17.95 -15.85 -19.15
CA SER A 43 -16.87 -16.03 -18.17
C SER A 43 -15.96 -17.20 -18.54
N ALA A 44 -16.51 -18.29 -19.09
CA ALA A 44 -15.72 -19.43 -19.55
C ALA A 44 -14.80 -19.05 -20.72
N ASN A 45 -15.34 -18.33 -21.71
CA ASN A 45 -14.56 -17.79 -22.84
C ASN A 45 -13.56 -16.73 -22.37
N GLY A 46 -13.95 -15.90 -21.39
CA GLY A 46 -13.07 -14.94 -20.74
C GLY A 46 -11.88 -15.60 -20.07
N MET A 47 -12.09 -16.71 -19.35
CA MET A 47 -11.03 -17.48 -18.70
C MET A 47 -10.00 -18.00 -19.72
N LYS A 48 -10.49 -18.52 -20.86
CA LYS A 48 -9.64 -18.96 -21.98
C LYS A 48 -8.84 -17.82 -22.59
N LEU A 49 -9.48 -16.67 -22.78
CA LEU A 49 -8.84 -15.48 -23.32
C LEU A 49 -7.74 -14.98 -22.37
N VAL A 50 -8.02 -14.87 -21.07
CA VAL A 50 -7.03 -14.49 -20.06
C VAL A 50 -5.86 -15.47 -20.04
N ALA A 51 -6.12 -16.77 -20.06
CA ALA A 51 -5.07 -17.79 -20.10
C ALA A 51 -4.17 -17.63 -21.34
N SER A 52 -4.78 -17.36 -22.50
CA SER A 52 -4.06 -17.07 -23.75
C SER A 52 -3.21 -15.81 -23.66
N LEU A 53 -3.76 -14.70 -23.15
CA LEU A 53 -3.04 -13.43 -23.02
C LEU A 53 -1.87 -13.52 -22.03
N LEU A 54 -2.06 -14.22 -20.91
CA LEU A 54 -1.00 -14.48 -19.92
C LEU A 54 -0.05 -15.61 -20.34
N LYS A 55 -0.30 -16.26 -21.49
CA LYS A 55 0.46 -17.40 -22.03
C LYS A 55 0.61 -18.55 -21.02
N VAL A 56 -0.44 -18.83 -20.25
CA VAL A 56 -0.58 -19.95 -19.29
C VAL A 56 -1.65 -20.94 -19.77
N SER A 57 -1.69 -22.15 -19.20
CA SER A 57 -2.81 -23.06 -19.49
C SER A 57 -4.08 -22.65 -18.75
N GLU A 58 -5.25 -22.86 -19.37
CA GLU A 58 -6.57 -22.63 -18.76
C GLU A 58 -6.74 -23.40 -17.45
N ASP A 59 -6.26 -24.66 -17.39
CA ASP A 59 -6.30 -25.49 -16.19
C ASP A 59 -5.46 -24.90 -15.05
N ALA A 60 -4.24 -24.42 -15.34
CA ALA A 60 -3.41 -23.76 -14.34
C ALA A 60 -4.08 -22.48 -13.80
N LEU A 61 -4.65 -21.64 -14.68
CA LEU A 61 -5.35 -20.42 -14.28
C LEU A 61 -6.57 -20.75 -13.41
N SER A 62 -7.37 -21.73 -13.82
CA SER A 62 -8.55 -22.19 -13.10
C SER A 62 -8.19 -22.74 -11.72
N LYS A 63 -7.14 -23.59 -11.64
CA LYS A 63 -6.64 -24.12 -10.36
C LYS A 63 -6.15 -23.01 -9.44
N ALA A 64 -5.39 -22.06 -9.95
CA ALA A 64 -4.84 -20.96 -9.16
C ALA A 64 -5.97 -20.11 -8.54
N LEU A 65 -7.03 -19.82 -9.32
CA LEU A 65 -8.16 -19.01 -8.88
C LEU A 65 -9.11 -19.78 -7.95
N LEU A 66 -9.54 -20.98 -8.34
CA LEU A 66 -10.61 -21.73 -7.68
C LEU A 66 -10.14 -22.54 -6.46
N THR A 67 -8.86 -22.85 -6.37
CA THR A 67 -8.30 -23.69 -5.29
C THR A 67 -7.17 -22.97 -4.56
N ARG A 68 -6.89 -23.38 -3.33
CA ARG A 68 -5.73 -22.92 -2.55
C ARG A 68 -4.87 -24.10 -2.15
N GLN A 69 -3.57 -24.04 -2.42
CA GLN A 69 -2.64 -25.07 -1.97
C GLN A 69 -2.07 -24.71 -0.59
N LEU A 70 -2.14 -25.66 0.34
CA LEU A 70 -1.63 -25.52 1.70
C LEU A 70 -0.54 -26.57 1.95
N TYR A 71 0.64 -26.12 2.37
CA TYR A 71 1.76 -26.98 2.73
C TYR A 71 1.72 -27.25 4.24
N VAL A 72 1.26 -28.44 4.64
CA VAL A 72 1.14 -28.84 6.05
C VAL A 72 1.92 -30.12 6.29
N GLY A 73 2.95 -30.05 7.14
CA GLY A 73 3.73 -31.24 7.55
C GLY A 73 4.35 -32.01 6.37
N GLY A 74 4.80 -31.29 5.32
CA GLY A 74 5.39 -31.89 4.11
C GLY A 74 4.38 -32.44 3.09
N LYS A 75 3.07 -32.26 3.32
CA LYS A 75 2.01 -32.63 2.35
C LYS A 75 1.35 -31.38 1.76
N VAL A 76 0.94 -31.48 0.51
CA VAL A 76 0.14 -30.45 -0.17
C VAL A 76 -1.34 -30.82 -0.04
N ILE A 77 -2.11 -29.96 0.62
CA ILE A 77 -3.57 -30.07 0.73
C ILE A 77 -4.18 -29.03 -0.21
N VAL A 78 -5.06 -29.47 -1.11
CA VAL A 78 -5.79 -28.58 -2.02
C VAL A 78 -7.16 -28.29 -1.42
N GLN A 79 -7.41 -27.02 -1.11
CA GLN A 79 -8.67 -26.55 -0.54
C GLN A 79 -9.48 -25.80 -1.62
N GLN A 80 -10.77 -26.16 -1.78
CA GLN A 80 -11.68 -25.39 -2.64
C GLN A 80 -11.96 -24.01 -2.02
N GLN A 81 -12.07 -22.99 -2.85
CA GLN A 81 -12.40 -21.63 -2.41
C GLN A 81 -13.87 -21.32 -2.63
N ASN A 82 -14.43 -20.43 -1.80
CA ASN A 82 -15.77 -19.90 -2.02
C ASN A 82 -15.76 -18.76 -3.06
N SER A 83 -16.93 -18.32 -3.53
CA SER A 83 -17.01 -17.31 -4.60
C SER A 83 -16.40 -15.95 -4.24
N GLU A 84 -16.39 -15.57 -2.96
CA GLU A 84 -15.77 -14.33 -2.50
C GLU A 84 -14.25 -14.41 -2.55
N GLN A 85 -13.67 -15.49 -2.01
CA GLN A 85 -12.24 -15.75 -2.05
C GLN A 85 -11.70 -15.85 -3.48
N VAL A 86 -12.48 -16.40 -4.41
CA VAL A 86 -12.12 -16.46 -5.83
C VAL A 86 -12.11 -15.06 -6.46
N ARG A 87 -13.08 -14.21 -6.13
CA ARG A 87 -13.09 -12.80 -6.58
C ARG A 87 -11.88 -12.04 -6.03
N ASP A 88 -11.54 -12.23 -4.76
CA ASP A 88 -10.36 -11.61 -4.15
C ASP A 88 -9.06 -12.05 -4.86
N LYS A 89 -8.93 -13.35 -5.17
CA LYS A 89 -7.79 -13.88 -5.93
C LYS A 89 -7.69 -13.30 -7.33
N ARG A 90 -8.82 -13.17 -8.03
CA ARG A 90 -8.92 -12.55 -9.36
C ARG A 90 -8.48 -11.09 -9.32
N ASP A 91 -8.98 -10.33 -8.34
CA ASP A 91 -8.66 -8.90 -8.20
C ASP A 91 -7.20 -8.69 -7.80
N ALA A 92 -6.67 -9.53 -6.90
CA ALA A 92 -5.26 -9.53 -6.55
C ALA A 92 -4.36 -9.85 -7.76
N LEU A 93 -4.74 -10.82 -8.60
CA LEU A 93 -4.01 -11.13 -9.84
C LEU A 93 -4.02 -9.94 -10.80
N ALA A 94 -5.18 -9.32 -11.02
CA ALA A 94 -5.32 -8.16 -11.90
C ALA A 94 -4.48 -6.97 -11.41
N LYS A 95 -4.54 -6.64 -10.12
CA LYS A 95 -3.71 -5.62 -9.48
C LYS A 95 -2.22 -5.94 -9.60
N GLY A 96 -1.83 -7.20 -9.36
CA GLY A 96 -0.45 -7.66 -9.47
C GLY A 96 0.12 -7.50 -10.88
N ILE A 97 -0.65 -7.86 -11.91
CA ILE A 97 -0.27 -7.68 -13.31
C ILE A 97 -0.11 -6.19 -13.63
N TYR A 98 -1.12 -5.37 -13.28
CA TYR A 98 -1.10 -3.93 -13.57
C TYR A 98 0.06 -3.22 -12.86
N SER A 99 0.27 -3.51 -11.57
CA SER A 99 1.39 -2.98 -10.77
C SER A 99 2.75 -3.35 -11.38
N SER A 100 2.92 -4.61 -11.81
CA SER A 100 4.16 -5.07 -12.44
C SER A 100 4.42 -4.38 -13.78
N LEU A 101 3.36 -4.20 -14.58
CA LEU A 101 3.43 -3.49 -15.86
C LEU A 101 3.80 -2.01 -15.66
N PHE A 102 3.20 -1.35 -14.68
CA PHE A 102 3.49 0.05 -14.35
C PHE A 102 4.94 0.22 -13.89
N LEU A 103 5.42 -0.62 -12.97
CA LEU A 103 6.79 -0.56 -12.48
C LEU A 103 7.80 -0.82 -13.60
N TRP A 104 7.52 -1.78 -14.49
CA TRP A 104 8.35 -2.01 -15.67
C TRP A 104 8.39 -0.76 -16.57
N LEU A 105 7.26 -0.10 -16.80
CA LEU A 105 7.23 1.13 -17.61
C LEU A 105 8.09 2.25 -17.01
N VAL A 106 8.04 2.42 -15.68
CA VAL A 106 8.92 3.34 -14.96
C VAL A 106 10.39 2.95 -15.11
N SER A 107 10.70 1.65 -15.05
CA SER A 107 12.06 1.13 -15.28
C SER A 107 12.56 1.44 -16.70
N GLU A 108 11.73 1.25 -17.73
CA GLU A 108 12.11 1.60 -19.12
C GLU A 108 12.30 3.10 -19.33
N LEU A 109 11.43 3.91 -18.70
CA LEU A 109 11.59 5.36 -18.70
C LEU A 109 12.92 5.76 -18.07
N ASN A 110 13.22 5.20 -16.89
CA ASN A 110 14.49 5.43 -16.20
C ASN A 110 15.68 4.95 -17.03
N ARG A 111 15.61 3.79 -17.67
CA ARG A 111 16.68 3.28 -18.56
C ARG A 111 16.97 4.23 -19.72
N THR A 112 15.94 4.89 -20.24
CA THR A 112 16.03 5.77 -21.41
C THR A 112 16.53 7.17 -21.04
N ILE A 113 16.12 7.68 -19.88
CA ILE A 113 16.42 9.05 -19.45
C ILE A 113 17.68 9.11 -18.58
N SER A 114 17.97 8.07 -17.79
CA SER A 114 19.10 8.07 -16.86
C SER A 114 20.42 8.14 -17.61
N ARG A 115 21.24 9.13 -17.26
CA ARG A 115 22.63 9.24 -17.69
C ARG A 115 23.55 8.85 -16.53
N ASN A 116 24.76 8.38 -16.83
CA ASN A 116 25.79 8.19 -15.80
C ASN A 116 25.97 9.51 -15.05
N GLN A 117 25.93 9.47 -13.72
CA GLN A 117 25.98 10.67 -12.87
C GLN A 117 27.24 11.48 -13.18
N ASP A 118 27.06 12.66 -13.78
CA ASP A 118 28.06 13.72 -13.75
C ASP A 118 28.14 14.28 -12.32
N LYS A 119 29.34 14.74 -11.93
CA LYS A 119 29.69 15.14 -10.55
C LYS A 119 28.93 16.36 -9.99
N TRP A 120 27.90 16.88 -10.66
CA TRP A 120 27.34 18.22 -10.45
C TRP A 120 25.99 18.26 -9.72
N GLY A 121 25.59 17.17 -9.06
CA GLY A 121 24.30 17.10 -8.36
C GLY A 121 23.12 16.96 -9.32
N PHE A 122 21.89 17.08 -8.80
CA PHE A 122 20.66 16.95 -9.58
C PHE A 122 19.60 17.95 -9.09
N ILE A 123 18.63 18.27 -9.95
CA ILE A 123 17.44 19.05 -9.58
C ILE A 123 16.30 18.05 -9.41
N GLY A 124 15.80 17.92 -8.17
CA GLY A 124 14.64 17.09 -7.86
C GLY A 124 13.34 17.87 -8.06
N VAL A 125 12.40 17.31 -8.82
CA VAL A 125 11.03 17.81 -8.92
C VAL A 125 10.13 16.79 -8.25
N LEU A 126 9.37 17.23 -7.25
CA LEU A 126 8.42 16.39 -6.52
C LEU A 126 7.00 16.78 -6.95
N ASP A 127 6.28 15.82 -7.53
CA ASP A 127 4.86 15.94 -7.87
C ASP A 127 4.12 14.78 -7.19
N ILE A 128 3.24 15.11 -6.25
CA ILE A 128 2.46 14.14 -5.47
C ILE A 128 1.00 14.60 -5.40
N TYR A 129 0.11 13.66 -5.11
CA TYR A 129 -1.29 13.98 -4.82
C TYR A 129 -1.39 14.97 -3.66
N GLY A 130 -2.19 16.02 -3.82
CA GLY A 130 -2.51 16.95 -2.75
C GLY A 130 -3.42 16.33 -1.69
N PHE A 131 -3.68 17.08 -0.62
CA PHE A 131 -4.60 16.66 0.44
C PHE A 131 -6.01 16.40 -0.12
N GLU A 132 -6.61 15.27 0.24
CA GLU A 132 -7.92 14.85 -0.24
C GLU A 132 -8.94 14.73 0.91
N LYS A 133 -10.14 15.27 0.66
CA LYS A 133 -11.29 15.12 1.55
C LYS A 133 -12.56 15.00 0.73
N PHE A 134 -13.11 13.79 0.69
CA PHE A 134 -14.37 13.46 0.04
C PHE A 134 -15.47 13.16 1.07
N GLU A 135 -16.68 12.90 0.57
CA GLU A 135 -17.78 12.38 1.39
C GLU A 135 -17.46 10.99 1.95
N TRP A 136 -16.77 10.16 1.16
CA TRP A 136 -16.36 8.80 1.51
C TRP A 136 -14.84 8.70 1.40
N ASN A 137 -14.13 8.66 2.54
CA ASN A 137 -12.67 8.55 2.58
C ASN A 137 -12.29 7.15 3.06
N THR A 138 -11.49 6.44 2.27
CA THR A 138 -11.08 5.06 2.59
C THR A 138 -9.56 4.98 2.80
N PHE A 139 -8.99 3.78 2.76
CA PHE A 139 -7.58 3.53 3.08
C PHE A 139 -6.64 4.33 2.18
N GLU A 140 -6.97 4.46 0.91
CA GLU A 140 -6.22 5.21 -0.08
C GLU A 140 -6.11 6.69 0.29
N GLN A 141 -7.22 7.32 0.70
CA GLN A 141 -7.21 8.71 1.19
C GLN A 141 -6.38 8.85 2.47
N LEU A 142 -6.41 7.87 3.38
CA LEU A 142 -5.56 7.89 4.57
C LEU A 142 -4.08 7.90 4.17
N CYS A 143 -3.67 7.05 3.22
CA CYS A 143 -2.29 7.02 2.71
C CYS A 143 -1.88 8.34 2.03
N ILE A 144 -2.76 8.92 1.21
CA ILE A 144 -2.52 10.21 0.53
C ILE A 144 -2.37 11.33 1.56
N ASN A 145 -3.28 11.43 2.52
CA ASN A 145 -3.25 12.47 3.56
C ASN A 145 -2.07 12.28 4.51
N TYR A 146 -1.67 11.06 4.81
CA TYR A 146 -0.44 10.76 5.56
C TYR A 146 0.83 11.24 4.83
N ALA A 147 0.94 11.00 3.52
CA ALA A 147 2.05 11.50 2.72
C ALA A 147 2.12 13.04 2.72
N ASN A 148 0.96 13.70 2.61
CA ASN A 148 0.87 15.17 2.73
C ASN A 148 1.25 15.66 4.13
N GLU A 149 0.85 14.97 5.19
CA GLU A 149 1.23 15.31 6.57
C GLU A 149 2.76 15.25 6.76
N LYS A 150 3.42 14.23 6.20
CA LYS A 150 4.88 14.09 6.18
C LYS A 150 5.56 15.21 5.39
N LEU A 151 5.03 15.55 4.22
CA LEU A 151 5.56 16.64 3.39
C LEU A 151 5.40 17.99 4.11
N GLN A 152 4.24 18.24 4.71
CA GLN A 152 3.97 19.45 5.49
C GLN A 152 4.95 19.58 6.66
N ARG A 153 5.24 18.48 7.38
CA ARG A 153 6.23 18.48 8.44
C ARG A 153 7.62 18.81 7.90
N HIS A 154 8.04 18.15 6.82
CA HIS A 154 9.34 18.38 6.20
C HIS A 154 9.49 19.85 5.78
N PHE A 155 8.44 20.43 5.19
CA PHE A 155 8.40 21.85 4.83
C PHE A 155 8.53 22.75 6.06
N ASN A 156 7.72 22.52 7.11
CA ASN A 156 7.74 23.30 8.34
C ASN A 156 9.12 23.25 9.03
N GLN A 157 9.73 22.06 9.11
CA GLN A 157 11.06 21.89 9.70
C GLN A 157 12.14 22.55 8.84
N HIS A 158 12.25 22.20 7.56
CA HIS A 158 13.37 22.65 6.76
C HIS A 158 13.31 24.11 6.34
N MET A 159 12.14 24.65 5.97
CA MET A 159 12.08 26.04 5.54
C MET A 159 12.20 26.99 6.73
N LEU A 160 11.44 26.74 7.80
CA LEU A 160 11.40 27.70 8.92
C LEU A 160 12.61 27.56 9.85
N GLU A 161 13.15 26.36 10.08
CA GLU A 161 14.32 26.21 10.96
C GLU A 161 15.60 26.72 10.27
N VAL A 162 15.79 26.42 8.98
CA VAL A 162 16.97 26.88 8.23
C VAL A 162 16.94 28.40 8.07
N GLU A 163 15.80 28.95 7.66
CA GLU A 163 15.69 30.39 7.41
C GLU A 163 15.89 31.20 8.70
N GLN A 164 15.32 30.75 9.82
CA GLN A 164 15.52 31.41 11.11
C GLN A 164 16.96 31.27 11.64
N ASN A 165 17.62 30.13 11.40
CA ASN A 165 19.02 29.95 11.76
C ASN A 165 19.94 30.85 10.92
N ASP A 166 19.62 31.06 9.65
CA ASP A 166 20.41 31.95 8.78
C ASP A 166 20.20 33.43 9.16
N TYR A 167 18.98 33.86 9.47
CA TYR A 167 18.76 35.21 10.05
C TYR A 167 19.53 35.43 11.35
N ALA A 168 19.57 34.42 12.23
CA ALA A 168 20.34 34.48 13.47
C ALA A 168 21.86 34.56 13.22
N LYS A 169 22.39 33.81 12.25
CA LYS A 169 23.81 33.88 11.86
C LYS A 169 24.19 35.22 11.24
N GLU A 170 23.29 35.82 10.47
CA GLU A 170 23.51 37.12 9.83
C GLU A 170 23.30 38.31 10.79
N GLY A 171 22.85 38.06 12.03
CA GLY A 171 22.62 39.09 13.03
C GLY A 171 21.43 39.99 12.71
N ILE A 172 20.49 39.50 11.90
CA ILE A 172 19.26 40.21 11.55
C ILE A 172 18.29 40.08 12.72
N ASP A 173 17.78 41.21 13.21
CA ASP A 173 16.75 41.25 14.25
C ASP A 173 15.43 40.71 13.68
N TRP A 174 15.19 39.41 13.92
CA TRP A 174 14.05 38.67 13.40
C TRP A 174 13.17 38.17 14.53
N LYS A 175 11.86 38.37 14.40
CA LYS A 175 10.88 37.81 15.33
C LYS A 175 10.62 36.35 14.97
N HIS A 176 11.00 35.44 15.87
CA HIS A 176 10.75 34.01 15.71
C HIS A 176 9.27 33.76 15.34
N ILE A 177 9.05 32.98 14.27
CA ILE A 177 7.72 32.58 13.84
C ILE A 177 7.45 31.20 14.42
N ASP A 178 6.55 31.15 15.40
CA ASP A 178 6.02 29.90 15.91
C ASP A 178 5.15 29.25 14.81
N PHE A 179 5.41 27.98 14.52
CA PHE A 179 4.60 27.17 13.61
C PHE A 179 3.93 26.02 14.37
N GLU A 180 2.80 25.55 13.84
CA GLU A 180 2.13 24.39 14.42
C GLU A 180 2.87 23.10 14.02
N ASP A 181 3.50 22.47 15.01
CA ASP A 181 4.12 21.16 14.84
C ASP A 181 3.05 20.07 14.75
N ASN A 182 3.09 19.32 13.66
CA ASN A 182 2.20 18.21 13.35
C ASN A 182 2.82 16.82 13.65
N GLN A 183 3.98 16.78 14.31
CA GLN A 183 4.63 15.54 14.79
C GLN A 183 3.67 14.62 15.55
N GLU A 184 2.86 15.17 16.46
CA GLU A 184 1.89 14.40 17.23
C GLU A 184 0.77 13.77 16.37
N CYS A 185 0.41 14.41 15.23
CA CYS A 185 -0.53 13.84 14.25
C CYS A 185 0.13 12.68 13.51
N LEU A 186 1.39 12.85 13.09
CA LEU A 186 2.16 11.78 12.47
C LEU A 186 2.36 10.59 13.41
N ASP A 187 2.65 10.82 14.68
CA ASP A 187 2.81 9.76 15.67
C ASP A 187 1.51 8.97 15.89
N LEU A 188 0.35 9.64 15.84
CA LEU A 188 -0.95 8.99 15.86
C LEU A 188 -1.13 8.06 14.66
N ILE A 189 -0.63 8.44 13.48
CA ILE A 189 -0.78 7.65 12.25
C ILE A 189 0.22 6.48 12.20
N GLU A 190 1.52 6.74 12.36
CA GLU A 190 2.58 5.79 12.01
C GLU A 190 3.22 5.04 13.20
N SER A 191 3.09 5.59 14.40
CA SER A 191 3.93 5.21 15.55
C SER A 191 3.08 4.77 16.75
N LYS A 192 3.64 4.86 17.95
CA LYS A 192 2.95 4.65 19.22
C LYS A 192 2.85 5.97 19.96
N VAL A 193 1.63 6.33 20.36
CA VAL A 193 1.38 7.52 21.18
C VAL A 193 1.19 7.07 22.63
N ASN A 194 2.10 7.48 23.52
CA ASN A 194 2.06 7.12 24.95
C ASN A 194 1.95 5.61 25.21
N GLY A 195 2.67 4.80 24.41
CA GLY A 195 2.66 3.34 24.50
C GLY A 195 1.44 2.66 23.86
N LYS A 196 0.44 3.42 23.39
CA LYS A 196 -0.71 2.90 22.65
C LYS A 196 -0.41 2.84 21.15
N PRO A 197 -0.81 1.77 20.43
CA PRO A 197 -0.56 1.65 18.99
C PRO A 197 -1.33 2.73 18.23
N GLY A 198 -0.64 3.45 17.34
CA GLY A 198 -1.25 4.35 16.38
C GLY A 198 -1.99 3.60 15.28
N ILE A 199 -2.40 4.29 14.23
CA ILE A 199 -3.30 3.77 13.20
C ILE A 199 -2.68 2.61 12.42
N PHE A 200 -1.51 2.80 11.80
CA PHE A 200 -0.85 1.75 11.05
C PHE A 200 -0.40 0.59 11.93
N VAL A 201 0.12 0.87 13.13
CA VAL A 201 0.47 -0.18 14.10
C VAL A 201 -0.75 -0.99 14.52
N SER A 202 -1.91 -0.34 14.71
CA SER A 202 -3.15 -1.03 15.05
C SER A 202 -3.70 -1.86 13.89
N LEU A 203 -3.55 -1.41 12.65
CA LEU A 203 -3.87 -2.23 11.47
C LEU A 203 -2.98 -3.46 11.39
N ASP A 204 -1.66 -3.29 11.57
CA ASP A 204 -0.71 -4.38 11.58
C ASP A 204 -0.99 -5.38 12.70
N ASP A 205 -1.40 -4.94 13.89
CA ASP A 205 -1.75 -5.86 14.99
C ASP A 205 -2.99 -6.74 14.68
N ASN A 206 -3.88 -6.27 13.79
CA ASN A 206 -5.10 -6.99 13.40
C ASN A 206 -4.95 -7.82 12.12
N TRP A 207 -3.74 -7.94 11.57
CA TRP A 207 -3.47 -8.55 10.26
C TRP A 207 -3.96 -10.00 10.08
N ARG A 208 -4.03 -10.76 11.18
CA ARG A 208 -4.46 -12.18 11.15
C ARG A 208 -5.96 -12.36 11.05
N LEU A 209 -6.73 -11.35 11.44
CA LEU A 209 -8.17 -11.34 11.29
C LEU A 209 -8.52 -10.91 9.87
N LYS A 210 -9.67 -11.33 9.36
CA LYS A 210 -10.11 -11.00 8.00
C LYS A 210 -11.57 -10.57 8.01
N GLY A 211 -11.96 -9.81 6.97
CA GLY A 211 -13.32 -9.36 6.78
C GLY A 211 -13.75 -8.27 7.77
N GLU A 212 -15.06 -8.03 7.83
CA GLU A 212 -15.65 -6.90 8.53
C GLU A 212 -15.35 -6.87 10.04
N GLU A 213 -15.27 -8.04 10.68
CA GLU A 213 -14.94 -8.15 12.12
C GLU A 213 -13.53 -7.61 12.43
N ALA A 214 -12.57 -7.80 11.53
CA ALA A 214 -11.23 -7.25 11.68
C ALA A 214 -11.25 -5.73 11.69
N ASN A 215 -12.00 -5.13 10.77
CA ASN A 215 -12.15 -3.67 10.64
C ASN A 215 -12.85 -3.08 11.87
N LYS A 216 -13.93 -3.72 12.35
CA LYS A 216 -14.63 -3.29 13.59
C LYS A 216 -13.73 -3.35 14.81
N LYS A 217 -12.95 -4.44 14.95
CA LYS A 217 -12.00 -4.58 16.07
C LYS A 217 -10.90 -3.52 16.01
N PHE A 218 -10.36 -3.26 14.83
CA PHE A 218 -9.40 -2.19 14.59
C PHE A 218 -9.94 -0.83 15.06
N VAL A 219 -11.13 -0.43 14.58
CA VAL A 219 -11.77 0.84 14.96
C VAL A 219 -12.07 0.90 16.47
N SER A 220 -12.57 -0.20 17.04
CA SER A 220 -12.80 -0.31 18.49
C SER A 220 -11.52 -0.10 19.30
N ASN A 221 -10.40 -0.67 18.87
CA ASN A 221 -9.10 -0.48 19.53
C ASN A 221 -8.65 0.99 19.47
N LEU A 222 -8.87 1.69 18.35
CA LEU A 222 -8.57 3.10 18.23
C LEU A 222 -9.45 3.96 19.15
N HIS A 223 -10.76 3.70 19.19
CA HIS A 223 -11.69 4.40 20.09
C HIS A 223 -11.34 4.17 21.56
N ASN A 224 -10.97 2.95 21.95
CA ASN A 224 -10.52 2.67 23.32
C ASN A 224 -9.18 3.33 23.64
N SER A 225 -8.31 3.46 22.64
CA SER A 225 -6.96 4.01 22.83
C SER A 225 -6.95 5.53 22.85
N PHE A 226 -7.72 6.19 21.98
CA PHE A 226 -7.65 7.63 21.73
C PHE A 226 -9.00 8.36 21.81
N GLY A 227 -10.09 7.61 21.88
CA GLY A 227 -11.45 8.13 21.99
C GLY A 227 -11.75 8.71 23.37
N ARG A 228 -12.84 9.50 23.45
CA ARG A 228 -13.33 10.06 24.71
C ARG A 228 -14.28 9.08 25.38
N THR A 229 -13.97 8.63 26.60
CA THR A 229 -14.92 7.89 27.43
C THR A 229 -15.94 8.86 28.04
N SER A 230 -17.23 8.48 28.05
CA SER A 230 -18.32 9.24 28.69
C SER A 230 -18.16 9.38 30.22
N SER A 231 -17.26 8.59 30.82
CA SER A 231 -16.80 8.74 32.20
C SER A 231 -15.48 9.52 32.20
N GLY A 232 -15.47 10.71 32.81
CA GLY A 232 -14.37 11.68 32.78
C GLY A 232 -13.06 11.29 33.48
N HIS A 233 -12.67 10.01 33.48
CA HIS A 233 -11.54 9.51 34.27
C HIS A 233 -10.54 8.60 33.52
N SER A 234 -10.55 8.55 32.18
CA SER A 234 -9.47 7.86 31.44
C SER A 234 -8.73 8.79 30.48
N SER A 235 -7.44 8.92 30.74
CA SER A 235 -6.48 9.77 30.04
C SER A 235 -6.12 9.18 28.68
N SER A 236 -6.63 9.79 27.60
CA SER A 236 -5.80 10.32 26.49
C SER A 236 -6.70 10.96 25.44
N LYS A 237 -6.97 12.26 25.58
CA LYS A 237 -7.41 13.11 24.46
C LYS A 237 -6.19 13.28 23.55
N ASN A 238 -5.97 12.38 22.60
CA ASN A 238 -5.11 12.78 21.49
C ASN A 238 -5.85 13.90 20.75
N ARG A 239 -5.26 15.11 20.69
CA ARG A 239 -5.90 16.29 20.09
C ARG A 239 -6.20 16.11 18.59
N PHE A 240 -5.53 15.16 17.96
CA PHE A 240 -5.67 14.84 16.55
C PHE A 240 -6.63 13.69 16.27
N TYR A 241 -7.05 12.92 17.29
CA TYR A 241 -8.03 11.85 17.10
C TYR A 241 -9.46 12.39 17.22
N VAL A 242 -10.29 12.10 16.22
CA VAL A 242 -11.70 12.48 16.18
C VAL A 242 -12.54 11.21 16.32
N HIS A 243 -13.33 11.13 17.40
CA HIS A 243 -14.30 10.07 17.58
C HIS A 243 -15.64 10.49 16.94
N PRO A 244 -16.13 9.79 15.90
CA PRO A 244 -17.42 10.10 15.29
C PRO A 244 -18.58 9.98 16.29
N LYS A 245 -19.63 10.80 16.12
CA LYS A 245 -20.80 10.82 17.02
C LYS A 245 -21.87 9.78 16.66
N MET A 246 -21.88 9.29 15.42
CA MET A 246 -22.85 8.34 14.83
C MET A 246 -22.05 7.27 14.06
N ASP A 247 -22.57 6.04 13.99
CA ASP A 247 -22.00 4.91 13.21
C ASP A 247 -20.49 4.65 13.45
N ALA A 248 -20.09 4.67 14.73
CA ALA A 248 -18.69 4.61 15.16
C ALA A 248 -18.02 3.23 15.03
N ASP A 249 -18.75 2.19 14.62
CA ASP A 249 -18.21 0.82 14.57
C ASP A 249 -17.21 0.61 13.43
N LEU A 250 -17.32 1.39 12.36
CA LEU A 250 -16.42 1.35 11.20
C LEU A 250 -15.80 2.71 10.87
N HIS A 251 -16.17 3.77 11.58
CA HIS A 251 -15.66 5.11 11.30
C HIS A 251 -14.73 5.60 12.40
N PHE A 252 -13.63 6.24 11.99
CA PHE A 252 -12.74 7.01 12.85
C PHE A 252 -12.32 8.29 12.13
N GLY A 253 -11.81 9.27 12.87
CA GLY A 253 -11.39 10.52 12.25
C GLY A 253 -10.03 11.00 12.74
N ILE A 254 -9.39 11.80 11.89
CA ILE A 254 -8.12 12.46 12.16
C ILE A 254 -8.27 13.95 11.86
N LYS A 255 -7.74 14.78 12.74
CA LYS A 255 -7.57 16.20 12.50
C LYS A 255 -6.22 16.42 11.81
N HIS A 256 -6.21 16.56 10.50
CA HIS A 256 -5.01 16.90 9.75
C HIS A 256 -4.72 18.40 9.78
N TYR A 257 -3.54 18.81 9.30
CA TYR A 257 -3.21 20.24 9.14
C TYR A 257 -4.24 20.99 8.26
N ALA A 258 -4.81 20.31 7.26
CA ALA A 258 -5.80 20.87 6.34
C ALA A 258 -7.26 20.75 6.83
N GLY A 259 -7.50 20.05 7.94
CA GLY A 259 -8.82 19.90 8.56
C GLY A 259 -9.16 18.49 9.03
N GLU A 260 -10.34 18.33 9.62
CA GLU A 260 -10.83 17.04 10.09
C GLU A 260 -11.35 16.18 8.94
N VAL A 261 -10.92 14.92 8.89
CA VAL A 261 -11.34 13.92 7.91
C VAL A 261 -11.84 12.69 8.66
N ILE A 262 -13.01 12.18 8.27
CA ILE A 262 -13.58 10.92 8.76
C ILE A 262 -13.31 9.85 7.70
N TYR A 263 -12.76 8.72 8.15
CA TYR A 263 -12.41 7.56 7.34
C TYR A 263 -13.38 6.42 7.62
N ASP A 264 -13.83 5.76 6.57
CA ASP A 264 -14.55 4.49 6.61
C ASP A 264 -13.54 3.33 6.57
N ALA A 265 -13.42 2.60 7.68
CA ALA A 265 -12.50 1.49 7.85
C ALA A 265 -12.91 0.22 7.09
N SER A 266 -14.02 0.23 6.35
CA SER A 266 -14.47 -0.90 5.54
C SER A 266 -13.38 -1.33 4.55
N GLY A 267 -12.93 -2.59 4.70
CA GLY A 267 -11.87 -3.17 3.87
C GLY A 267 -10.45 -2.66 4.16
N PHE A 268 -10.22 -1.87 5.22
CA PHE A 268 -8.88 -1.37 5.57
C PHE A 268 -7.89 -2.52 5.79
N ASN A 269 -8.27 -3.50 6.60
CA ASN A 269 -7.39 -4.60 6.93
C ASN A 269 -7.10 -5.48 5.71
N ASP A 270 -8.07 -5.65 4.81
CA ASP A 270 -7.88 -6.43 3.58
C ASP A 270 -6.95 -5.70 2.61
N LYS A 271 -7.09 -4.37 2.47
CA LYS A 271 -6.21 -3.51 1.67
C LYS A 271 -4.78 -3.44 2.25
N ASN A 272 -4.63 -3.36 3.58
CA ASN A 272 -3.32 -3.32 4.24
C ASN A 272 -2.54 -4.64 4.09
N ASN A 273 -3.25 -5.77 4.13
CA ASN A 273 -2.63 -7.10 4.06
C ASN A 273 -2.62 -7.69 2.65
N GLU A 274 -2.97 -6.90 1.63
CA GLU A 274 -3.08 -7.36 0.26
C GLU A 274 -1.70 -7.81 -0.24
N THR A 275 -1.50 -9.12 -0.23
CA THR A 275 -0.30 -9.79 -0.75
C THR A 275 -0.72 -10.81 -1.79
N LEU A 276 0.07 -10.91 -2.86
CA LEU A 276 -0.19 -11.90 -3.88
C LEU A 276 0.08 -13.30 -3.30
N ASN A 277 -0.95 -14.14 -3.32
CA ASN A 277 -0.86 -15.51 -2.81
C ASN A 277 0.13 -16.34 -3.64
N ASP A 278 0.77 -17.33 -3.02
CA ASP A 278 1.80 -18.18 -3.65
C ASP A 278 1.25 -18.96 -4.85
N ASP A 279 -0.04 -19.33 -4.83
CA ASP A 279 -0.72 -19.95 -5.99
C ASP A 279 -0.64 -19.05 -7.24
N MET A 280 -0.78 -17.73 -7.07
CA MET A 280 -0.71 -16.76 -8.18
C MET A 280 0.73 -16.56 -8.65
N LYS A 281 1.70 -16.55 -7.72
CA LYS A 281 3.12 -16.49 -8.08
C LYS A 281 3.53 -17.69 -8.93
N GLU A 282 3.07 -18.87 -8.54
CA GLU A 282 3.33 -20.11 -9.26
C GLU A 282 2.65 -20.13 -10.64
N LEU A 283 1.42 -19.62 -10.75
CA LEU A 283 0.76 -19.42 -12.03
C LEU A 283 1.60 -18.57 -12.99
N ILE A 284 2.11 -17.43 -12.53
CA ILE A 284 2.94 -16.54 -13.35
C ILE A 284 4.24 -17.23 -13.76
N ARG A 285 4.88 -18.00 -12.88
CA ARG A 285 6.09 -18.78 -13.21
C ARG A 285 5.87 -19.81 -14.33
N GLN A 286 4.66 -20.34 -14.44
CA GLN A 286 4.26 -21.27 -15.51
C GLN A 286 3.95 -20.57 -16.84
N SER A 287 3.93 -19.23 -16.88
CA SER A 287 3.77 -18.49 -18.13
C SER A 287 4.90 -18.79 -19.11
N LYS A 288 4.54 -18.96 -20.38
CA LYS A 288 5.50 -19.06 -21.49
C LYS A 288 6.06 -17.71 -21.91
N SER A 289 5.55 -16.60 -21.37
CA SER A 289 6.07 -15.26 -21.62
C SER A 289 7.22 -14.97 -20.65
N ASP A 290 8.45 -15.02 -21.15
CA ASP A 290 9.65 -14.63 -20.39
C ASP A 290 9.54 -13.21 -19.86
N TRP A 291 8.91 -12.32 -20.64
CA TRP A 291 8.72 -10.94 -20.23
C TRP A 291 7.77 -10.82 -19.04
N LEU A 292 6.60 -11.47 -19.09
CA LEU A 292 5.63 -11.42 -18.00
C LEU A 292 6.28 -11.90 -16.69
N ARG A 293 7.04 -13.00 -16.76
CA ARG A 293 7.80 -13.51 -15.60
C ARG A 293 8.80 -12.47 -15.07
N GLY A 294 9.59 -11.89 -15.97
CA GLY A 294 10.59 -10.89 -15.60
C GLY A 294 10.02 -9.62 -14.95
N ILE A 295 8.94 -9.06 -15.49
CA ILE A 295 8.34 -7.84 -14.91
C ILE A 295 7.66 -8.13 -13.56
N PHE A 296 7.12 -9.34 -13.41
CA PHE A 296 6.47 -9.74 -12.17
C PHE A 296 7.50 -9.99 -11.05
N ASP A 297 8.61 -10.66 -11.37
CA ASP A 297 9.72 -10.86 -10.45
C ASP A 297 10.34 -9.51 -10.01
N LEU A 298 10.50 -8.56 -10.94
CA LEU A 298 10.96 -7.20 -10.61
C LEU A 298 10.05 -6.54 -9.57
N ASN A 299 8.73 -6.64 -9.75
CA ASN A 299 7.76 -6.07 -8.82
C ASN A 299 7.85 -6.73 -7.43
N MET A 300 7.96 -8.06 -7.38
CA MET A 300 8.10 -8.78 -6.11
C MET A 300 9.37 -8.36 -5.36
N GLN A 301 10.49 -8.19 -6.06
CA GLN A 301 11.73 -7.69 -5.47
C GLN A 301 11.60 -6.25 -4.95
N SER A 302 10.89 -5.38 -5.69
CA SER A 302 10.65 -4.00 -5.25
C SER A 302 9.78 -3.93 -3.99
N ILE A 303 8.78 -4.80 -3.86
CA ILE A 303 7.94 -4.89 -2.66
C ILE A 303 8.75 -5.41 -1.46
N GLU A 304 9.59 -6.43 -1.67
CA GLU A 304 10.46 -6.98 -0.61
C GLU A 304 11.59 -6.04 -0.17
N ALA A 305 12.02 -5.14 -1.06
CA ALA A 305 13.06 -4.15 -0.81
C ALA A 305 12.59 -2.96 0.03
N ILE A 306 11.26 -2.75 0.18
CA ILE A 306 10.73 -1.79 1.15
C ILE A 306 11.06 -2.35 2.53
N PRO A 307 11.90 -1.66 3.34
CA PRO A 307 12.19 -2.15 4.67
C PRO A 307 10.89 -2.13 5.48
N GLY A 308 10.27 -3.30 5.65
CA GLY A 308 9.32 -3.50 6.73
C GLY A 308 10.02 -3.08 8.02
N ASN A 309 9.31 -2.38 8.89
CA ASN A 309 9.79 -1.80 10.15
C ASN A 309 10.20 -2.92 11.14
N LYS A 310 11.18 -3.75 10.77
CA LYS A 310 11.89 -4.63 11.67
C LYS A 310 12.83 -3.70 12.44
N PRO A 311 12.80 -3.71 13.79
CA PRO A 311 13.68 -2.87 14.58
C PRO A 311 15.13 -3.19 14.21
N GLN A 312 15.75 -2.31 13.43
CA GLN A 312 17.18 -2.34 13.22
C GLN A 312 17.80 -2.09 14.58
N GLN A 313 18.45 -3.10 15.14
CA GLN A 313 19.38 -2.89 16.23
C GLN A 313 20.44 -1.91 15.73
N GLN A 314 20.33 -0.65 16.15
CA GLN A 314 21.39 0.33 15.98
C GLN A 314 22.61 -0.20 16.71
N HIS A 315 23.54 -0.81 15.97
CA HIS A 315 24.91 -0.93 16.44
C HIS A 315 25.48 0.49 16.50
N SER A 316 25.54 1.01 17.73
CA SER A 316 26.19 2.26 18.07
C SER A 316 27.68 2.16 17.77
N ILE A 317 28.10 2.60 16.58
CA ILE A 317 29.51 2.88 16.31
C ILE A 317 29.84 4.19 17.01
N SER A 318 30.29 4.07 18.26
CA SER A 318 30.86 5.16 19.04
C SER A 318 32.14 5.66 18.36
N ARG A 319 32.06 6.77 17.62
CA ARG A 319 33.24 7.55 17.25
C ARG A 319 33.58 8.49 18.41
N ARG A 320 34.48 8.04 19.31
CA ARG A 320 35.24 8.98 20.14
C ARG A 320 36.49 9.43 19.36
N PRO A 321 36.85 10.72 19.37
CA PRO A 321 38.14 11.18 18.86
C PRO A 321 39.26 10.70 19.79
N ASN A 322 40.33 10.12 19.22
CA ASN A 322 41.58 9.92 19.94
C ASN A 322 42.22 11.30 20.18
N GLU A 323 42.33 11.69 21.44
CA GLU A 323 43.21 12.78 21.88
C GLU A 323 44.67 12.32 21.68
N MET A 324 45.42 13.05 20.85
CA MET A 324 46.88 13.01 20.86
C MET A 324 47.39 14.05 21.86
N LYS A 325 48.11 13.59 22.88
CA LYS A 325 49.24 14.30 23.49
C LYS A 325 50.34 13.31 23.81
#